data_AF-A0A496UNI6-F1
#
_entry.id   AF-A0A496UNI6-F1
#
_cell.length_a   1.000
_cell.length_b   1.000
_cell.length_c   1.000
_cell.angle_alpha   90.00
_cell.angle_beta   90.00
_cell.angle_gamma   90.00
#
_symmetry.space_group_name_H-M   'P 1'
#
loop_
_entity.id
_entity.type
_entity.pdbx_description
1 polymer ?
#
loop_
_entity_poly.entity_id
_entity_poly.type
_entity_poly.pdbx_seq_one_letter_code
_entity_poly.pdbx_strand_id
1 'polypeptide(L)'
;MELITRETLEVLIKKNPDDIDARLNLAEIIRKDRSPEEALIMYDTVIELDPDNPQVYLGKGLCWAMSLLDNIPTKEIWEMELDEQEMIDKAMEFLEQAAELDPELTEAYNTMGRLFAIIAQEEDAVDMFKQSLQIDATQLDVLEDLREITGKPVWKILDKGTWMGEEEEE
;
A
#
# COMPACT_ATOMS: atom_id res chain seq x y z
N MET A 1 -8.89 -19.13 -13.84
CA MET A 1 -8.33 -17.84 -14.30
C MET A 1 -6.88 -18.12 -14.62
N GLU A 2 -6.45 -17.90 -15.85
CA GLU A 2 -5.05 -18.07 -16.23
C GLU A 2 -4.28 -16.89 -15.61
N LEU A 3 -3.33 -17.16 -14.71
CA LEU A 3 -2.49 -16.12 -14.13
C LEU A 3 -1.65 -15.53 -15.26
N ILE A 4 -1.76 -14.22 -15.49
CA ILE A 4 -0.90 -13.53 -16.45
C ILE A 4 0.53 -13.60 -15.93
N THR A 5 1.46 -14.07 -16.77
CA THR A 5 2.87 -14.24 -16.41
C THR A 5 3.69 -13.01 -16.75
N ARG A 6 4.82 -12.82 -16.05
CA ARG A 6 5.86 -11.82 -16.39
C ARG A 6 6.19 -11.83 -17.89
N GLU A 7 6.48 -13.00 -18.46
CA GLU A 7 6.80 -13.16 -19.89
C GLU A 7 5.67 -12.66 -20.81
N THR A 8 4.41 -12.91 -20.42
CA THR A 8 3.25 -12.46 -21.20
C THR A 8 3.15 -10.93 -21.20
N LEU A 9 3.35 -10.31 -20.03
CA LEU A 9 3.32 -8.85 -19.88
C LEU A 9 4.45 -8.18 -20.65
N GLU A 10 5.67 -8.73 -20.60
CA GLU A 10 6.81 -8.23 -21.37
C GLU A 10 6.52 -8.27 -22.89
N VAL A 11 5.86 -9.32 -23.38
CA VAL A 11 5.43 -9.40 -24.79
C VAL A 11 4.36 -8.36 -25.13
N LEU A 12 3.41 -8.10 -24.23
CA LEU A 12 2.37 -7.08 -24.42
C LEU A 12 3.01 -5.69 -24.51
N ILE A 13 3.87 -5.35 -23.56
CA ILE A 13 4.58 -4.07 -23.51
C ILE A 13 5.49 -3.89 -24.73
N LYS A 14 6.13 -4.96 -25.21
CA LYS A 14 6.92 -4.90 -26.44
C LYS A 14 6.08 -4.61 -27.68
N LYS A 15 4.84 -5.11 -27.74
CA LYS A 15 3.91 -4.86 -28.85
C LYS A 15 3.25 -3.50 -28.75
N ASN A 16 2.95 -3.06 -27.53
CA ASN A 16 2.34 -1.79 -27.20
C ASN A 16 3.07 -1.17 -26.00
N PRO A 17 4.08 -0.31 -26.24
CA PRO A 17 4.84 0.33 -25.16
C PRO A 17 4.01 1.21 -24.23
N ASP A 18 2.81 1.62 -24.63
CA ASP A 18 1.93 2.51 -23.87
C ASP A 18 0.83 1.72 -23.13
N ASP A 19 0.95 0.39 -23.05
CA ASP A 19 0.02 -0.48 -22.33
C ASP A 19 0.19 -0.32 -20.81
N ILE A 20 -0.54 0.64 -20.23
CA ILE A 20 -0.50 0.99 -18.79
C ILE A 20 -0.84 -0.22 -17.93
N ASP A 21 -1.92 -0.95 -18.25
CA ASP A 21 -2.36 -2.11 -17.46
C ASP A 21 -1.29 -3.20 -17.45
N ALA A 22 -0.67 -3.51 -18.60
CA ALA A 22 0.40 -4.49 -18.65
C ALA A 22 1.63 -4.04 -17.84
N ARG A 23 1.94 -2.73 -17.86
CA ARG A 23 3.05 -2.16 -17.07
C ARG A 23 2.79 -2.22 -15.57
N LEU A 24 1.59 -1.81 -15.13
CA LEU A 24 1.21 -1.86 -13.72
C LEU A 24 1.25 -3.30 -13.19
N ASN A 25 0.66 -4.24 -13.91
CA ASN A 25 0.69 -5.67 -13.54
C ASN A 25 2.12 -6.21 -13.47
N LEU A 26 3.00 -5.81 -14.41
CA LEU A 26 4.40 -6.25 -14.40
C LEU A 26 5.16 -5.64 -13.22
N ALA A 27 4.97 -4.35 -12.96
CA ALA A 27 5.57 -3.64 -11.83
C ALA A 27 5.12 -4.26 -10.49
N GLU A 28 3.85 -4.67 -10.37
CA GLU A 28 3.34 -5.35 -9.19
C GLU A 28 4.03 -6.71 -8.97
N ILE A 29 4.20 -7.51 -10.02
CA ILE A 29 4.94 -8.79 -9.94
C ILE A 29 6.38 -8.54 -9.51
N ILE A 30 7.08 -7.59 -10.14
CA ILE A 30 8.46 -7.24 -9.83
C ILE A 30 8.61 -6.74 -8.38
N ARG A 31 7.66 -5.92 -7.91
CA ARG A 31 7.60 -5.45 -6.52
C ARG A 31 7.42 -6.64 -5.56
N LYS A 32 6.52 -7.57 -5.85
CA LYS A 32 6.31 -8.78 -5.03
C LYS A 32 7.53 -9.72 -5.05
N ASP A 33 8.31 -9.69 -6.13
CA ASP A 33 9.62 -10.35 -6.24
C ASP A 33 10.75 -9.56 -5.53
N ARG A 34 10.41 -8.56 -4.71
CA ARG A 34 11.34 -7.72 -3.91
C ARG A 34 12.40 -6.98 -4.73
N SER A 35 12.05 -6.58 -5.94
CA SER A 35 12.90 -5.77 -6.82
C SER A 35 12.31 -4.36 -6.98
N PRO A 36 12.21 -3.55 -5.90
CA PRO A 36 11.45 -2.30 -5.92
C PRO A 36 12.02 -1.28 -6.91
N GLU A 37 13.33 -1.27 -7.17
CA GLU A 37 13.95 -0.31 -8.09
C GLU A 37 13.51 -0.54 -9.54
N GLU A 38 13.43 -1.80 -9.98
CA GLU A 38 12.90 -2.16 -11.30
C GLU A 38 11.41 -1.82 -11.40
N ALA A 39 10.64 -2.05 -10.33
CA ALA A 39 9.23 -1.67 -10.28
C ALA A 39 9.04 -0.14 -10.35
N LEU A 40 9.87 0.65 -9.65
CA LEU A 40 9.83 2.11 -9.67
C LEU A 40 10.05 2.67 -11.08
N ILE A 41 10.96 2.11 -11.87
CA ILE A 41 11.19 2.51 -13.27
C ILE A 41 9.92 2.31 -14.12
N MET A 42 9.21 1.20 -13.89
CA MET A 42 7.97 0.89 -14.60
C MET A 42 6.85 1.85 -14.20
N TYR A 43 6.74 2.16 -12.91
CA TYR A 43 5.80 3.16 -12.40
C TYR A 43 6.10 4.56 -12.92
N ASP A 44 7.37 4.97 -13.00
CA ASP A 44 7.76 6.26 -13.59
C ASP A 44 7.31 6.37 -15.05
N THR A 45 7.43 5.28 -15.81
CA THR A 45 6.91 5.24 -17.19
C THR A 45 5.39 5.38 -17.23
N VAL A 46 4.66 4.78 -16.28
CA VAL A 46 3.20 4.94 -16.20
C VAL A 46 2.83 6.38 -15.85
N ILE A 47 3.54 7.04 -14.93
CA ILE A 47 3.31 8.46 -14.60
C ILE A 47 3.50 9.35 -15.84
N GLU A 48 4.48 9.07 -16.70
CA GLU A 48 4.67 9.82 -17.94
C GLU A 48 3.49 9.68 -18.93
N LEU A 49 2.81 8.52 -18.91
CA LEU A 49 1.69 8.20 -19.81
C LEU A 49 0.34 8.66 -19.24
N ASP A 50 0.15 8.48 -17.94
CA ASP A 50 -1.08 8.73 -17.20
C ASP A 50 -0.76 9.21 -15.78
N PRO A 51 -0.50 10.53 -15.60
CA PRO A 51 -0.12 11.10 -14.31
C PRO A 51 -1.26 11.13 -13.29
N ASP A 52 -2.51 10.88 -13.68
CA ASP A 52 -3.65 10.87 -12.77
C ASP A 52 -4.03 9.43 -12.34
N ASN A 53 -3.17 8.44 -12.62
CA ASN A 53 -3.43 7.04 -12.30
C ASN A 53 -3.17 6.74 -10.82
N PRO A 54 -4.17 6.49 -9.97
CA PRO A 54 -3.94 6.31 -8.53
C PRO A 54 -3.11 5.05 -8.19
N GLN A 55 -3.20 4.00 -9.01
CA GLN A 55 -2.49 2.73 -8.79
C GLN A 55 -0.98 2.89 -8.92
N VAL A 56 -0.52 3.82 -9.75
CA VAL A 56 0.91 4.07 -9.91
C VAL A 56 1.52 4.63 -8.62
N TYR A 57 0.80 5.54 -7.97
CA TYR A 57 1.22 6.16 -6.71
C TYR A 57 1.14 5.15 -5.56
N LEU A 58 0.07 4.35 -5.49
CA LEU A 58 -0.02 3.24 -4.54
C LEU A 58 1.17 2.27 -4.70
N GLY A 59 1.46 1.87 -5.93
CA GLY A 59 2.58 0.98 -6.25
C GLY A 59 3.94 1.53 -5.81
N LYS A 60 4.20 2.83 -6.03
CA LYS A 60 5.42 3.50 -5.56
C LYS A 60 5.48 3.59 -4.05
N GLY A 61 4.38 3.97 -3.40
CA GLY A 61 4.28 4.02 -1.93
C GLY A 61 4.59 2.65 -1.30
N LEU A 62 4.02 1.58 -1.85
CA LEU A 62 4.28 0.20 -1.43
C LEU A 62 5.73 -0.24 -1.67
N CYS A 63 6.41 0.25 -2.71
CA CYS A 63 7.84 0.00 -2.88
C CYS A 63 8.62 0.59 -1.72
N TRP A 64 8.45 1.89 -1.44
CA TRP A 64 9.15 2.59 -0.37
C TRP A 64 8.83 2.05 1.03
N ALA A 65 7.60 1.59 1.25
CA ALA A 65 7.18 1.00 2.52
C ALA A 65 7.70 -0.44 2.74
N MET A 66 8.10 -1.15 1.70
CA MET A 66 8.34 -2.61 1.75
C MET A 66 9.32 -3.04 2.84
N SER A 67 10.51 -2.44 2.90
CA SER A 67 11.53 -2.78 3.90
C SER A 67 11.06 -2.52 5.32
N LEU A 68 10.29 -1.44 5.52
CA LEU A 68 9.77 -1.03 6.83
C LEU A 68 8.70 -2.00 7.30
N LEU A 69 7.72 -2.32 6.43
CA LEU A 69 6.60 -3.21 6.74
C LEU A 69 7.04 -4.66 6.96
N ASP A 70 7.98 -5.15 6.16
CA ASP A 70 8.51 -6.50 6.31
C ASP A 70 9.58 -6.59 7.42
N ASN A 71 10.01 -5.46 7.99
CA ASN A 71 11.13 -5.34 8.92
C ASN A 71 12.41 -6.00 8.36
N ILE A 72 12.72 -5.69 7.10
CA ILE A 72 13.87 -6.22 6.35
C ILE A 72 14.88 -5.10 6.14
N PRO A 73 16.18 -5.33 6.44
CA PRO A 73 17.22 -4.34 6.20
C PRO A 73 17.22 -3.85 4.75
N THR A 74 17.31 -2.54 4.57
CA THR A 74 17.27 -1.89 3.25
C THR A 74 18.30 -2.46 2.29
N LYS A 75 19.49 -2.81 2.78
CA LYS A 75 20.55 -3.46 2.00
C LYS A 75 20.17 -4.81 1.36
N GLU A 76 19.20 -5.54 1.93
CA GLU A 76 18.73 -6.82 1.37
C GLU A 76 17.77 -6.62 0.20
N ILE A 77 17.03 -5.50 0.18
CA ILE A 77 15.99 -5.21 -0.82
C ILE A 77 16.46 -4.21 -1.88
N TRP A 78 17.20 -3.17 -1.47
CA TRP A 78 17.62 -2.02 -2.27
C TRP A 78 19.11 -2.03 -2.61
N GLU A 79 19.83 -3.08 -2.20
CA GLU A 79 21.29 -3.21 -2.36
C GLU A 79 22.12 -2.04 -1.78
N MET A 80 21.50 -1.15 -0.99
CA MET A 80 22.12 0.00 -0.35
C MET A 80 21.49 0.32 1.01
N GLU A 81 22.21 1.09 1.83
CA GLU A 81 21.68 1.60 3.10
C GLU A 81 20.91 2.89 2.81
N LEU A 82 19.61 2.85 3.10
CA LEU A 82 18.71 3.99 3.01
C LEU A 82 18.34 4.48 4.42
N ASP A 83 18.10 5.78 4.53
CA ASP A 83 17.59 6.38 5.75
C ASP A 83 16.10 6.05 5.90
N GLU A 84 15.72 5.48 7.05
CA GLU A 84 14.34 5.04 7.29
C GLU A 84 13.35 6.21 7.26
N GLN A 85 13.74 7.40 7.75
CA GLN A 85 12.86 8.57 7.75
C GLN A 85 12.59 9.03 6.31
N GLU A 86 13.62 9.08 5.46
CA GLU A 86 13.45 9.40 4.04
C GLU A 86 12.53 8.40 3.33
N MET A 87 12.62 7.10 3.68
CA MET A 87 11.73 6.07 3.12
C MET A 87 10.29 6.25 3.57
N ILE A 88 10.07 6.55 4.85
CA ILE A 88 8.74 6.85 5.40
C ILE A 88 8.16 8.07 4.68
N ASP A 89 8.93 9.16 4.56
CA ASP A 89 8.46 10.40 3.92
C ASP A 89 8.03 10.16 2.47
N LYS A 90 8.84 9.41 1.69
CA LYS A 90 8.50 9.05 0.30
C LYS A 90 7.30 8.11 0.22
N ALA A 91 7.21 7.13 1.12
CA ALA A 91 6.07 6.23 1.14
C ALA A 91 4.77 6.99 1.40
N MET A 92 4.76 7.86 2.42
CA MET A 92 3.61 8.71 2.76
C MET A 92 3.24 9.64 1.61
N GLU A 93 4.20 10.33 0.98
CA GLU A 93 3.95 11.22 -0.15
C GLU A 93 3.18 10.50 -1.28
N PHE A 94 3.65 9.32 -1.69
CA PHE A 94 3.00 8.57 -2.76
C PHE A 94 1.65 7.95 -2.34
N LEU A 95 1.52 7.50 -1.09
CA LEU A 95 0.25 6.95 -0.60
C LEU A 95 -0.82 8.03 -0.45
N GLU A 96 -0.45 9.23 -0.01
CA GLU A 96 -1.33 10.39 0.05
C GLU A 96 -1.80 10.80 -1.36
N GLN A 97 -0.89 10.82 -2.35
CA GLN A 97 -1.25 11.07 -3.74
C GLN A 97 -2.23 10.02 -4.29
N ALA A 98 -2.01 8.74 -3.96
CA ALA A 98 -2.92 7.67 -4.36
C ALA A 98 -4.33 7.86 -3.77
N ALA A 99 -4.40 8.19 -2.47
CA ALA A 99 -5.66 8.43 -1.77
C ALA A 99 -6.36 9.73 -2.21
N GLU A 100 -5.61 10.75 -2.64
CA GLU A 100 -6.18 11.99 -3.21
C GLU A 100 -6.82 11.73 -4.58
N LEU A 101 -6.17 10.93 -5.42
CA LEU A 101 -6.66 10.58 -6.76
C LEU A 101 -7.82 9.57 -6.71
N ASP A 102 -7.75 8.60 -5.80
CA ASP A 102 -8.81 7.61 -5.56
C ASP A 102 -9.00 7.37 -4.06
N PRO A 103 -9.97 8.07 -3.45
CA PRO A 103 -10.30 7.91 -2.03
C PRO A 103 -10.87 6.55 -1.65
N GLU A 104 -11.18 5.65 -2.60
CA GLU A 104 -11.68 4.30 -2.30
C GLU A 104 -10.54 3.27 -2.18
N LEU A 105 -9.28 3.66 -2.36
CA LEU A 105 -8.13 2.77 -2.21
C LEU A 105 -7.80 2.46 -0.75
N THR A 106 -8.47 1.45 -0.20
CA THR A 106 -8.22 0.95 1.16
C THR A 106 -6.76 0.60 1.41
N GLU A 107 -6.06 0.03 0.43
CA GLU A 107 -4.64 -0.35 0.56
C GLU A 107 -3.74 0.86 0.84
N ALA A 108 -4.07 2.05 0.32
CA ALA A 108 -3.31 3.27 0.61
C ALA A 108 -3.42 3.64 2.10
N TYR A 109 -4.64 3.69 2.63
CA TYR A 109 -4.90 3.97 4.03
C TYR A 109 -4.33 2.89 4.96
N ASN A 110 -4.43 1.61 4.59
CA ASN A 110 -3.86 0.52 5.37
C ASN A 110 -2.35 0.66 5.50
N THR A 111 -1.69 0.96 4.38
CA THR A 111 -0.24 1.13 4.34
C THR A 111 0.19 2.33 5.17
N MET A 112 -0.49 3.47 5.05
CA MET A 112 -0.24 4.65 5.88
C MET A 112 -0.45 4.34 7.36
N GLY A 113 -1.53 3.63 7.73
CA GLY A 113 -1.80 3.24 9.11
C GLY A 113 -0.69 2.38 9.71
N ARG A 114 -0.18 1.40 8.95
CA ARG A 114 0.96 0.56 9.37
C ARG A 114 2.25 1.36 9.49
N LEU A 115 2.51 2.30 8.59
CA LEU A 115 3.68 3.18 8.66
C LEU A 115 3.61 4.10 9.90
N PHE A 116 2.45 4.71 10.17
CA PHE A 116 2.23 5.50 11.39
C PHE A 116 2.46 4.66 12.66
N ALA A 117 2.03 3.40 12.67
CA ALA A 117 2.29 2.49 13.78
C ALA A 117 3.79 2.22 13.97
N ILE A 118 4.55 2.02 12.89
CA ILE A 118 6.01 1.83 12.93
C ILE A 118 6.72 3.04 13.56
N ILE A 119 6.26 4.26 13.27
CA ILE A 119 6.83 5.50 13.83
C ILE A 119 6.20 5.90 15.18
N ALA A 120 5.45 4.99 15.82
CA ALA A 120 4.78 5.18 17.10
C ALA A 120 3.79 6.36 17.15
N GLN A 121 3.19 6.70 16.01
CA GLN A 121 2.10 7.66 15.89
C GLN A 121 0.75 6.93 15.91
N GLU A 122 0.39 6.41 17.09
CA GLU A 122 -0.80 5.55 17.25
C GLU A 122 -2.11 6.23 16.88
N GLU A 123 -2.27 7.53 17.18
CA GLU A 123 -3.49 8.27 16.86
C GLU A 123 -3.71 8.37 15.34
N ASP A 124 -2.66 8.74 14.60
CA ASP A 124 -2.69 8.83 13.14
C ASP A 124 -2.88 7.45 12.49
N ALA A 125 -2.27 6.41 13.05
CA ALA A 125 -2.45 5.03 12.60
C ALA A 125 -3.93 4.61 12.71
N VAL A 126 -4.56 4.86 13.86
CA VAL A 126 -5.97 4.54 14.11
C VAL A 126 -6.87 5.31 13.14
N ASP A 127 -6.58 6.58 12.89
CA ASP A 127 -7.38 7.38 11.96
C ASP A 127 -7.30 6.86 10.53
N MET A 128 -6.12 6.46 10.04
CA MET A 128 -5.98 5.85 8.72
C MET A 128 -6.72 4.52 8.61
N PHE A 129 -6.60 3.64 9.60
CA PHE A 129 -7.35 2.38 9.59
C PHE A 129 -8.87 2.60 9.64
N LYS A 130 -9.34 3.62 10.36
CA LYS A 130 -10.75 3.99 10.35
C LYS A 130 -11.21 4.48 8.98
N GLN A 131 -10.43 5.30 8.28
CA GLN A 131 -10.75 5.70 6.90
C GLN A 131 -10.87 4.46 5.99
N SER A 132 -9.92 3.54 6.07
CA SER A 132 -9.97 2.30 5.29
C SER A 132 -11.21 1.46 5.59
N LEU A 133 -11.54 1.24 6.87
CA LEU A 133 -12.67 0.42 7.28
C LEU A 133 -14.03 1.07 6.98
N GLN A 134 -14.09 2.39 6.84
CA GLN A 134 -15.31 3.07 6.34
C GLN A 134 -15.61 2.70 4.89
N ILE A 135 -14.58 2.40 4.09
CA ILE A 135 -14.72 1.99 2.69
C ILE A 135 -15.01 0.48 2.62
N ASP A 136 -14.20 -0.34 3.30
CA ASP A 136 -14.42 -1.78 3.42
C ASP A 136 -14.23 -2.25 4.87
N ALA A 137 -15.35 -2.47 5.55
CA ALA A 137 -15.38 -2.92 6.93
C ALA A 137 -15.00 -4.41 7.13
N THR A 138 -14.78 -5.17 6.05
CA THR A 138 -14.52 -6.62 6.11
C THR A 138 -13.04 -6.98 6.18
N GLN A 139 -12.16 -5.97 6.17
CA GLN A 139 -10.70 -6.12 6.22
C GLN A 139 -10.23 -6.64 7.58
N LEU A 140 -10.11 -7.97 7.70
CA LEU A 140 -9.76 -8.65 8.95
C LEU A 140 -8.37 -8.26 9.46
N ASP A 141 -7.41 -8.09 8.56
CA ASP A 141 -6.04 -7.68 8.89
C ASP A 141 -6.01 -6.27 9.49
N VAL A 142 -6.80 -5.34 8.95
CA VAL A 142 -6.91 -3.97 9.47
C VAL A 142 -7.59 -3.95 10.85
N LEU A 143 -8.59 -4.81 11.07
CA LEU A 143 -9.21 -4.97 12.39
C LEU A 143 -8.24 -5.57 13.43
N GLU A 144 -7.37 -6.49 12.99
CA GLU A 144 -6.30 -7.04 13.83
C GLU A 144 -5.26 -5.96 14.17
N ASP A 145 -4.80 -5.18 13.18
CA ASP A 145 -3.86 -4.06 13.36
C ASP A 145 -4.42 -3.03 14.38
N LEU A 146 -5.69 -2.66 14.26
CA LEU A 146 -6.36 -1.75 15.20
C LEU A 146 -6.40 -2.32 16.63
N ARG A 147 -6.67 -3.62 16.79
CA ARG A 147 -6.69 -4.26 18.10
C ARG A 147 -5.30 -4.32 18.71
N GLU A 148 -4.29 -4.61 17.90
CA GLU A 148 -2.90 -4.69 18.34
C GLU A 148 -2.42 -3.34 18.87
N ILE A 149 -2.63 -2.27 18.09
CA ILE A 149 -2.17 -0.92 18.45
C ILE A 149 -2.91 -0.38 19.66
N THR A 150 -4.23 -0.53 19.72
CA THR A 150 -5.03 0.10 20.78
C THR A 150 -5.18 -0.74 22.04
N GLY A 151 -4.93 -2.05 21.96
CA GLY A 151 -5.24 -3.01 23.02
C GLY A 151 -6.73 -3.11 23.36
N LYS A 152 -7.62 -2.55 22.52
CA LYS A 152 -9.06 -2.49 22.76
C LYS A 152 -9.79 -3.31 21.70
N PRO A 153 -10.97 -3.86 22.04
CA PRO A 153 -11.82 -4.46 21.03
C PRO A 153 -12.32 -3.40 20.04
N VAL A 154 -12.41 -3.77 18.76
CA VAL A 154 -12.73 -2.85 17.65
C VAL A 154 -14.06 -2.13 17.80
N TRP A 155 -15.07 -2.74 18.42
CA TRP A 155 -16.37 -2.10 18.65
C TRP A 155 -16.33 -0.95 19.69
N LYS A 156 -15.25 -0.83 20.47
CA LYS A 156 -15.00 0.33 21.35
C LYS A 156 -14.29 1.48 20.61
N ILE A 157 -13.85 1.27 19.36
CA ILE A 157 -13.04 2.20 18.56
C ILE A 157 -13.83 2.69 17.35
N LEU A 158 -14.50 1.77 16.66
CA LEU A 158 -15.27 2.01 15.44
C LEU A 158 -16.70 2.45 15.79
N ASP A 159 -17.27 3.29 14.94
CA ASP A 159 -18.70 3.60 15.04
C ASP A 159 -19.56 2.40 14.57
N LYS A 160 -20.83 2.39 14.97
CA LYS A 160 -21.80 1.34 14.58
C LYS A 160 -22.08 1.30 13.07
N GLY A 161 -21.74 2.37 12.32
CA GLY A 161 -21.91 2.40 10.87
C GLY A 161 -20.79 1.64 10.14
N THR A 162 -19.62 1.57 10.77
CA THR A 162 -18.42 0.92 10.28
C THR A 162 -18.32 -0.53 10.79
N TRP A 163 -18.56 -0.77 12.08
CA TRP A 163 -18.52 -2.13 12.65
C TRP A 163 -19.87 -2.84 12.52
N MET A 164 -19.89 -3.95 11.79
CA MET A 164 -21.09 -4.76 11.53
C MET A 164 -21.17 -6.06 12.35
N GLY A 165 -20.19 -6.32 13.23
CA GLY A 165 -20.17 -7.49 14.10
C GLY A 165 -20.96 -7.31 15.40
N GLU A 166 -21.13 -8.40 16.16
CA GLU A 166 -21.81 -8.33 17.46
C GLU A 166 -20.92 -7.64 18.51
N GLU A 167 -21.49 -6.73 19.30
CA GLU A 167 -20.86 -6.19 20.50
C GLU A 167 -20.90 -7.30 21.56
N GLU A 168 -19.76 -7.86 21.96
CA GLU A 168 -19.72 -8.77 23.11
C GLU A 168 -19.92 -7.95 24.40
N GLU A 169 -21.03 -8.19 25.10
CA GLU A 169 -21.27 -7.65 26.45
C GLU A 169 -20.26 -8.30 27.42
N GLU A 170 -19.36 -7.48 27.97
CA GLU A 170 -18.42 -7.85 29.06
C GLU A 170 -19.14 -8.16 30.38
#